data_AF-A0A975CIU7-F1
#
_entry.id   AF-A0A975CIU7-F1
#
_cell.length_a   1.000
_cell.length_b   1.000
_cell.length_c   1.000
_cell.angle_alpha   90.00
_cell.angle_beta   90.00
_cell.angle_gamma   90.00
#
_symmetry.space_group_name_H-M   'P 1'
#
loop_
_entity.id
_entity.type
_entity.pdbx_description
1 polymer ?
#
loop_
_entity_poly.entity_id
_entity_poly.type
_entity_poly.pdbx_seq_one_letter_code
_entity_poly.pdbx_strand_id
1 'polypeptide(L)'
;MSTPPLTADVAAEHAVLLRHWAGVQARVSRQACEQAGRCAELEAELMRLRARWVVATTQLLWGLGWPGLGPTARRYVAEGGAPTSAADVICQTGCVSQAHHWLDEQGQCRLTGRECARDAKALS
;
A
#
# COMPACT_ATOMS: atom_id res chain seq x y z
N MET A 1 -45.33 65.04 22.05
CA MET A 1 -44.12 64.22 22.26
C MET A 1 -44.39 62.87 21.61
N SER A 2 -44.02 62.69 20.33
CA SER A 2 -44.22 61.42 19.63
C SER A 2 -43.04 60.50 19.91
N THR A 3 -43.27 59.46 20.70
CA THR A 3 -42.37 58.32 20.84
C THR A 3 -42.28 57.59 19.49
N PRO A 4 -41.09 57.40 18.89
CA PRO A 4 -40.96 56.58 17.69
C PRO A 4 -41.31 55.11 18.02
N PRO A 5 -41.82 54.34 17.04
CA PRO A 5 -42.40 53.04 17.30
C PRO A 5 -41.30 52.02 17.59
N LEU A 6 -41.45 51.28 18.69
CA LEU A 6 -40.59 50.16 19.14
C LEU A 6 -40.16 49.20 18.00
N THR A 7 -40.93 49.13 16.91
CA THR A 7 -40.63 48.31 15.73
C THR A 7 -39.43 48.80 14.92
N ALA A 8 -39.18 50.10 14.85
CA ALA A 8 -38.02 50.65 14.14
C ALA A 8 -36.71 50.34 14.88
N ASP A 9 -36.76 50.32 16.20
CA ASP A 9 -35.62 49.98 17.08
C ASP A 9 -35.27 48.49 16.95
N VAL A 10 -36.28 47.62 17.04
CA VAL A 10 -36.13 46.17 16.83
C VAL A 10 -35.59 45.85 15.43
N ALA A 11 -36.02 46.57 14.39
CA ALA A 11 -35.50 46.38 13.03
C ALA A 11 -34.01 46.76 12.92
N ALA A 12 -33.58 47.82 13.61
CA ALA A 12 -32.19 48.24 13.64
C ALA A 12 -31.29 47.22 14.36
N GLU A 13 -31.75 46.68 15.50
CA GLU A 13 -31.05 45.63 16.24
C GLU A 13 -30.90 44.34 15.42
N HIS A 14 -31.99 43.89 14.78
CA HIS A 14 -31.93 42.73 13.88
C HIS A 14 -30.94 42.94 12.73
N ALA A 15 -30.89 44.14 12.15
CA ALA A 15 -29.93 44.44 11.09
C ALA A 15 -28.47 44.37 11.59
N VAL A 16 -28.20 44.80 12.82
CA VAL A 16 -26.87 44.66 13.45
C VAL A 16 -26.53 43.18 13.66
N LEU A 17 -27.46 42.40 14.20
CA LEU A 17 -27.27 40.96 14.44
C LEU A 17 -27.03 40.20 13.13
N LEU A 18 -27.79 40.48 12.07
CA LEU A 18 -27.61 39.83 10.77
C LEU A 18 -26.26 40.16 10.15
N ARG A 19 -25.78 41.41 10.25
CA ARG A 19 -24.43 41.77 9.80
C ARG A 19 -23.34 41.05 10.58
N HIS A 20 -23.51 40.95 11.89
CA HIS A 20 -22.57 40.22 12.73
C HIS A 20 -22.55 38.73 12.37
N TRP A 21 -23.72 38.11 12.25
CA TRP A 21 -23.87 36.72 11.83
C TRP A 21 -23.26 36.45 10.46
N ALA A 22 -23.50 37.32 9.48
CA ALA A 22 -22.88 37.21 8.16
C ALA A 22 -21.34 37.25 8.25
N GLY A 23 -20.78 38.12 9.10
CA GLY A 23 -19.34 38.19 9.34
C GLY A 23 -18.79 36.92 10.00
N VAL A 24 -19.50 36.36 10.99
CA VAL A 24 -19.14 35.09 11.63
C VAL A 24 -19.22 33.94 10.63
N GLN A 25 -20.32 33.85 9.87
CA GLN A 25 -20.53 32.81 8.87
C GLN A 25 -19.44 32.86 7.79
N ALA A 26 -19.12 34.03 7.25
CA ALA A 26 -18.05 34.18 6.27
C ALA A 26 -16.69 33.73 6.81
N ARG A 27 -16.38 34.05 8.07
CA ARG A 27 -15.14 33.60 8.73
C ARG A 27 -15.11 32.09 8.89
N VAL A 28 -16.18 31.49 9.40
CA VAL A 28 -16.27 30.03 9.61
C VAL A 28 -16.22 29.29 8.28
N SER A 29 -16.92 29.76 7.25
CA SER A 29 -16.85 29.18 5.91
C SER A 29 -15.43 29.21 5.34
N ARG A 30 -14.73 30.35 5.48
CA ARG A 30 -13.33 30.45 5.07
C ARG A 30 -12.44 29.47 5.85
N GLN A 31 -12.59 29.41 7.17
CA GLN A 31 -11.84 28.47 7.99
C GLN A 31 -12.12 27.01 7.58
N ALA A 32 -13.38 26.66 7.29
CA ALA A 32 -13.73 25.31 6.84
C ALA A 32 -13.09 24.96 5.51
N CYS A 33 -13.07 25.88 4.53
CA CYS A 33 -12.37 25.68 3.26
C CYS A 33 -10.86 25.51 3.45
N GLU A 34 -10.24 26.33 4.30
CA GLU A 34 -8.81 26.22 4.62
C GLU A 34 -8.48 24.88 5.29
N GLN A 35 -9.30 24.42 6.24
CA GLN A 35 -9.10 23.13 6.89
C GLN A 35 -9.30 21.96 5.91
N ALA A 36 -10.32 22.02 5.06
CA ALA A 36 -10.55 20.99 4.04
C ALA A 36 -9.34 20.89 3.07
N GLY A 37 -8.76 22.02 2.69
CA GLY A 37 -7.52 22.06 1.90
C GLY A 37 -6.35 21.38 2.61
N ARG A 38 -6.11 21.73 3.88
CA ARG A 38 -5.05 21.10 4.69
C ARG A 38 -5.25 19.60 4.87
N CYS A 39 -6.49 19.15 5.09
CA CYS A 39 -6.80 17.72 5.17
C CYS A 39 -6.44 17.02 3.86
N ALA A 40 -6.85 17.57 2.72
CA ALA A 40 -6.55 16.99 1.41
C ALA A 40 -5.03 16.91 1.13
N GLU A 41 -4.26 17.94 1.51
CA GLU A 41 -2.80 17.95 1.37
C GLU A 41 -2.13 16.86 2.22
N LEU A 42 -2.54 16.75 3.49
CA LEU A 42 -2.01 15.75 4.42
C LEU A 42 -2.39 14.32 4.00
N GLU A 43 -3.62 14.12 3.54
CA GLU A 43 -4.07 12.83 3.01
C GLU A 43 -3.27 12.41 1.77
N ALA A 44 -2.98 13.36 0.87
CA ALA A 44 -2.14 13.10 -0.30
C ALA A 44 -0.71 12.72 0.09
N GLU A 45 -0.11 13.41 1.06
CA GLU A 45 1.24 13.08 1.54
C GLU A 45 1.27 11.72 2.25
N LEU A 46 0.25 11.44 3.07
CA LEU A 46 0.09 10.15 3.72
C LEU A 46 -0.01 9.01 2.69
N MET A 47 -0.76 9.21 1.60
CA MET A 47 -0.84 8.23 0.51
C MET A 47 0.52 7.99 -0.16
N ARG A 48 1.31 9.04 -0.42
CA ARG A 48 2.67 8.90 -0.97
C ARG A 48 3.58 8.12 -0.03
N LEU A 49 3.55 8.42 1.26
CA LEU A 49 4.34 7.72 2.27
C LEU A 49 3.91 6.25 2.39
N ARG A 50 2.61 5.96 2.38
CA ARG A 50 2.08 4.59 2.35
C ARG A 50 2.57 3.84 1.12
N ALA A 51 2.50 4.43 -0.06
CA ALA A 51 2.98 3.81 -1.30
C ALA A 51 4.47 3.46 -1.23
N ARG A 52 5.30 4.39 -0.72
CA ARG A 52 6.74 4.13 -0.49
C ARG A 52 6.97 2.94 0.44
N TRP A 53 6.21 2.86 1.53
CA TRP A 53 6.30 1.74 2.48
C TRP A 53 5.85 0.41 1.89
N VAL A 54 4.76 0.40 1.12
CA VAL A 54 4.31 -0.80 0.41
C VAL A 54 5.42 -1.30 -0.51
N VAL A 55 5.97 -0.44 -1.35
CA VAL A 55 7.08 -0.79 -2.26
C VAL A 55 8.28 -1.33 -1.48
N ALA A 56 8.71 -0.64 -0.42
CA ALA A 56 9.86 -1.06 0.39
C ALA A 56 9.65 -2.42 1.05
N THR A 57 8.46 -2.63 1.61
CA THR A 57 8.10 -3.88 2.30
C THR A 57 8.00 -5.04 1.32
N THR A 58 7.43 -4.79 0.14
CA THR A 58 7.42 -5.76 -0.97
C THR A 58 8.86 -6.11 -1.34
N GLN A 59 9.72 -5.13 -1.63
CA GLN A 59 11.12 -5.41 -1.99
C GLN A 59 11.85 -6.27 -0.95
N LEU A 60 11.68 -5.95 0.34
CA LEU A 60 12.24 -6.76 1.42
C LEU A 60 11.73 -8.19 1.43
N LEU A 61 10.41 -8.38 1.33
CA LEU A 61 9.79 -9.70 1.32
C LEU A 61 10.30 -10.57 0.16
N TRP A 62 10.52 -9.95 -1.00
CA TRP A 62 11.04 -10.61 -2.20
C TRP A 62 12.58 -10.69 -2.24
N GLY A 63 13.28 -10.32 -1.17
CA GLY A 63 14.75 -10.40 -1.09
C GLY A 63 15.50 -9.41 -1.99
N LEU A 64 14.81 -8.41 -2.53
CA LEU A 64 15.37 -7.35 -3.37
C LEU A 64 16.09 -6.27 -2.54
N GLY A 65 16.00 -6.34 -1.22
CA GLY A 65 16.57 -5.36 -0.30
C GLY A 65 15.61 -4.24 0.08
N TRP A 66 16.14 -3.22 0.73
CA TRP A 66 15.40 -2.00 1.09
C TRP A 66 15.67 -0.90 0.05
N PRO A 67 14.72 -0.02 -0.30
CA PRO A 67 14.98 1.03 -1.29
C PRO A 67 16.22 1.87 -0.97
N GLY A 68 17.18 1.92 -1.89
CA GLY A 68 18.44 2.65 -1.74
C GLY A 68 19.54 1.87 -1.00
N LEU A 69 19.22 0.71 -0.44
CA LEU A 69 20.19 -0.27 0.01
C LEU A 69 20.16 -1.44 -0.99
N GLY A 70 21.33 -1.98 -1.34
CA GLY A 70 21.38 -3.11 -2.26
C GLY A 70 20.57 -4.31 -1.74
N PRO A 71 20.38 -5.35 -2.56
CA PRO A 71 19.71 -6.56 -2.14
C PRO A 71 20.25 -7.03 -0.81
N THR A 72 19.37 -7.13 0.20
CA THR A 72 19.67 -7.90 1.39
C THR A 72 19.64 -9.33 0.93
N ALA A 73 20.74 -9.79 0.35
CA ALA A 73 20.95 -11.18 0.06
C ALA A 73 20.80 -11.90 1.39
N ARG A 74 19.58 -12.37 1.68
CA ARG A 74 19.42 -13.52 2.55
C ARG A 74 20.22 -14.56 1.79
N ARG A 75 21.43 -14.81 2.30
CA ARG A 75 22.27 -15.94 1.91
C ARG A 75 21.44 -17.17 2.25
N TYR A 76 20.46 -17.49 1.41
CA TYR A 76 19.99 -18.84 1.29
C TYR A 76 21.18 -19.52 0.65
N VAL A 77 22.07 -20.04 1.50
CA VAL A 77 23.06 -21.01 1.08
C VAL A 77 22.22 -22.20 0.66
N ALA A 78 21.77 -22.19 -0.59
CA ALA A 78 21.08 -23.31 -1.17
C ALA A 78 22.15 -24.41 -1.30
N GLU A 79 22.11 -25.40 -0.42
CA GLU A 79 22.94 -26.62 -0.54
C GLU A 79 22.58 -27.46 -1.78
N GLY A 80 21.62 -27.00 -2.60
CA GLY A 80 21.43 -27.40 -3.99
C GLY A 80 21.62 -26.18 -4.89
N GLY A 81 22.59 -26.24 -5.81
CA GLY A 81 22.96 -25.15 -6.70
C GLY A 81 21.77 -24.45 -7.38
N ALA A 82 21.96 -23.17 -7.70
CA ALA A 82 20.93 -22.38 -8.37
C ALA A 82 20.54 -23.01 -9.72
N PRO A 83 19.24 -23.02 -10.08
CA PRO A 83 18.80 -23.48 -11.39
C PRO A 83 19.53 -22.68 -12.47
N THR A 84 20.09 -23.37 -13.46
CA THR A 84 20.93 -22.78 -14.50
C THR A 84 20.14 -22.39 -15.75
N SER A 85 18.89 -22.87 -15.85
CA SER A 85 18.01 -22.63 -16.98
C SER A 85 16.55 -22.46 -16.56
N ALA A 86 15.73 -21.88 -17.43
CA ALA A 86 14.29 -21.81 -17.22
C ALA A 86 13.65 -23.21 -17.13
N ALA A 87 14.19 -24.19 -17.87
CA ALA A 87 13.73 -25.58 -17.79
C ALA A 87 13.95 -26.18 -16.39
N ASP A 88 15.07 -25.86 -15.73
CA ASP A 88 15.36 -26.30 -14.36
C ASP A 88 14.37 -25.70 -13.36
N VAL A 89 14.04 -24.41 -13.51
CA VAL A 89 13.05 -23.72 -12.66
C VAL A 89 11.67 -24.36 -12.84
N ILE A 90 11.23 -24.56 -14.08
CA ILE A 90 9.92 -25.14 -14.39
C ILE A 90 9.82 -26.56 -13.81
N CYS A 91 10.84 -27.40 -14.04
CA CYS A 91 10.93 -28.73 -13.47
C CYS A 91 10.84 -28.71 -11.94
N GLN A 92 11.61 -27.85 -11.28
CA GLN A 92 11.61 -27.71 -9.84
C GLN A 92 10.26 -27.25 -9.30
N THR A 93 9.62 -26.27 -9.93
CA THR A 93 8.28 -25.84 -9.50
C THR A 93 7.25 -26.93 -9.72
N GLY A 94 7.29 -27.69 -10.82
CA GLY A 94 6.31 -28.75 -11.08
C GLY A 94 6.49 -29.99 -10.20
N CYS A 95 7.73 -30.41 -9.96
CA CYS A 95 8.03 -31.63 -9.21
C CYS A 95 8.10 -31.41 -7.69
N VAL A 96 8.58 -30.25 -7.21
CA VAL A 96 8.79 -30.00 -5.76
C VAL A 96 7.63 -29.21 -5.14
N SER A 97 6.89 -28.41 -5.91
CA SER A 97 5.75 -27.66 -5.36
C SER A 97 4.43 -28.43 -5.43
N GLN A 98 3.49 -28.03 -4.55
CA GLN A 98 2.10 -28.52 -4.43
C GLN A 98 1.86 -29.98 -4.91
N ALA A 99 2.28 -30.92 -4.06
CA ALA A 99 1.93 -32.35 -4.12
C ALA A 99 2.55 -33.17 -5.27
N HIS A 100 3.72 -32.78 -5.79
CA HIS A 100 4.52 -33.62 -6.68
C HIS A 100 3.77 -34.11 -7.94
N HIS A 101 2.80 -33.34 -8.45
CA HIS A 101 1.90 -33.78 -9.51
C HIS A 101 2.62 -34.12 -10.84
N TRP A 102 3.85 -33.64 -11.00
CA TRP A 102 4.67 -33.87 -12.20
C TRP A 102 5.65 -35.04 -12.06
N LEU A 103 5.72 -35.68 -10.90
CA LEU A 103 6.40 -36.97 -10.77
C LEU A 103 5.49 -38.06 -11.34
N ASP A 104 6.06 -38.94 -12.14
CA ASP A 104 5.38 -40.18 -12.53
C ASP A 104 5.45 -41.23 -11.42
N GLU A 105 4.88 -42.41 -11.67
CA GLU A 105 4.85 -43.52 -10.71
C GLU A 105 6.25 -44.05 -10.37
N GLN A 106 7.25 -43.77 -11.21
CA GLN A 106 8.65 -44.14 -11.05
C GLN A 106 9.49 -43.03 -10.39
N GLY A 107 8.89 -41.89 -10.03
CA GLY A 107 9.58 -40.76 -9.41
C GLY A 107 10.36 -39.89 -10.40
N GLN A 108 10.12 -40.01 -11.71
CA GLN A 108 10.76 -39.19 -12.74
C GLN A 108 9.90 -37.96 -13.09
N CYS A 109 10.57 -36.87 -13.45
CA CYS A 109 9.91 -35.66 -13.90
C CYS A 109 9.33 -35.85 -15.30
N ARG A 110 8.01 -35.68 -15.44
CA ARG A 110 7.30 -35.80 -16.73
C ARG A 110 7.77 -34.83 -17.82
N LEU A 111 8.36 -33.69 -17.46
CA LEU A 111 8.88 -32.71 -18.43
C LEU A 111 10.25 -33.12 -19.00
N THR A 112 11.12 -33.70 -18.17
CA THR A 112 12.53 -33.96 -18.53
C THR A 112 12.85 -35.44 -18.72
N GLY A 113 11.99 -36.34 -18.23
CA GLY A 113 12.21 -37.79 -18.22
C GLY A 113 13.36 -38.23 -17.32
N ARG A 114 13.78 -37.38 -16.37
CA ARG A 114 14.89 -37.63 -15.43
C ARG A 114 14.42 -37.42 -13.99
N GLU A 115 15.13 -37.97 -13.02
CA GLU A 115 14.89 -37.70 -11.59
C GLU A 115 15.07 -36.21 -11.28
N CYS A 116 14.24 -35.67 -10.37
CA CYS A 116 14.37 -34.28 -9.97
C CYS A 116 15.66 -34.09 -9.14
N ALA A 117 16.56 -33.21 -9.60
CA ALA A 117 17.88 -33.00 -8.97
C ALA A 117 17.84 -32.52 -7.50
N ARG A 118 16.68 -32.05 -7.00
CA ARG A 118 16.50 -31.71 -5.58
C ARG A 118 16.09 -32.90 -4.71
N ASP A 119 15.42 -33.91 -5.25
CA ASP A 119 14.98 -35.09 -4.49
C ASP A 119 16.11 -36.12 -4.36
N ALA A 120 16.99 -36.22 -5.36
CA ALA A 120 18.15 -37.12 -5.35
C ALA A 120 19.14 -36.87 -4.19
N LYS A 121 19.10 -35.68 -3.57
CA LYS A 121 20.00 -35.29 -2.46
C LYS A 121 19.37 -35.41 -1.07
N ALA A 122 18.08 -35.77 -0.98
CA ALA A 122 17.39 -35.95 0.32
C ALA A 122 17.55 -37.36 0.92
N LEU A 123 18.17 -38.29 0.19
CA LEU A 123 18.41 -39.69 0.60
C LEU A 123 19.89 -40.09 0.73
N SER A 124 20.83 -39.13 0.74
CA SER A 124 22.25 -39.37 1.02
C SER A 124 22.69 -38.62 2.28
#